data_AF-B4PLZ0-F1
#
_entry.id   AF-B4PLZ0-F1
#
_cell.length_a   1.000
_cell.length_b   1.000
_cell.length_c   1.000
_cell.angle_alpha   90.00
_cell.angle_beta   90.00
_cell.angle_gamma   90.00
#
_symmetry.space_group_name_H-M   'P 1'
#
loop_
_entity.id
_entity.type
_entity.pdbx_description
1 polymer ?
#
loop_
_entity_poly.entity_id
_entity_poly.type
_entity_poly.pdbx_seq_one_letter_code
_entity_poly.pdbx_strand_id
1 'polypeptide(L)'
;MRGSSKLSLTLALAFMLCWLGYTHGQVQDDLFRCNVQYKCSDVKELAWAIADERCYVFHNNCLLKVEQCARKNSGRSELIETTREICKPSCTKDCPDIYDPVCAQIFQEEYLTFSNECEMRNYICTNERPYSFLAVGECVEQPVG
;
A
#
# COMPACT_ATOMS: atom_id res chain seq x y z
N MET A 1 -20.52 -43.59 25.67
CA MET A 1 -19.19 -43.03 25.36
C MET A 1 -19.21 -42.46 23.94
N ARG A 2 -19.73 -41.24 23.74
CA ARG A 2 -19.83 -40.61 22.39
C ARG A 2 -19.88 -39.08 22.47
N GLY A 3 -19.05 -38.49 23.34
CA GLY A 3 -19.04 -37.04 23.61
C GLY A 3 -17.70 -36.34 23.35
N SER A 4 -16.58 -37.07 23.33
CA SER A 4 -15.23 -36.48 23.34
C SER A 4 -14.73 -36.08 21.95
N SER A 5 -15.16 -36.78 20.89
CA SER A 5 -14.66 -36.57 19.53
C SER A 5 -15.17 -35.27 18.88
N LYS A 6 -16.43 -34.89 19.15
CA LYS A 6 -17.00 -33.64 18.59
C LYS A 6 -16.39 -32.39 19.22
N LEU A 7 -16.12 -32.43 20.53
CA LEU A 7 -15.52 -31.32 21.28
C LEU A 7 -14.07 -31.03 20.82
N SER A 8 -13.30 -32.10 20.58
CA SER A 8 -11.93 -31.97 20.09
C SER A 8 -11.87 -31.42 18.66
N LEU A 9 -12.84 -31.79 17.81
CA LEU A 9 -12.94 -31.27 16.44
C LEU A 9 -13.33 -29.78 16.43
N THR A 10 -14.27 -29.37 17.28
CA THR A 10 -14.68 -27.95 17.39
C THR A 10 -13.56 -27.06 17.92
N LEU A 11 -12.77 -27.54 18.89
CA LEU A 11 -11.60 -26.81 19.40
C LEU A 11 -10.52 -26.65 18.32
N ALA A 12 -10.20 -27.71 17.59
CA ALA A 12 -9.22 -27.64 16.49
C ALA A 12 -9.65 -26.67 15.38
N LEU A 13 -10.94 -26.67 15.03
CA LEU A 13 -11.49 -25.74 14.05
C LEU A 13 -11.43 -24.29 14.53
N ALA A 14 -11.73 -24.03 15.81
CA ALA A 14 -11.62 -22.70 16.41
C ALA A 14 -10.17 -22.21 16.45
N PHE A 15 -9.21 -23.06 16.80
CA PHE A 15 -7.78 -22.71 16.73
C PHE A 15 -7.31 -22.41 15.31
N MET A 16 -7.76 -23.19 14.30
CA MET A 16 -7.47 -22.92 12.89
C MET A 16 -8.07 -21.59 12.41
N LEU A 17 -9.32 -21.30 12.77
CA LEU A 17 -9.98 -20.04 12.43
C LEU A 17 -9.31 -18.83 13.12
N CYS A 18 -8.89 -18.99 14.39
CA CYS A 18 -8.11 -17.96 15.07
C CYS A 18 -6.73 -17.76 14.43
N TRP A 19 -6.05 -18.82 14.01
CA TRP A 19 -4.77 -18.73 13.29
C TRP A 19 -4.93 -18.02 11.95
N LEU A 20 -5.97 -18.35 11.18
CA LEU A 20 -6.30 -17.68 9.91
C LEU A 20 -6.69 -16.20 10.11
N GLY A 21 -7.38 -15.87 11.21
CA GLY A 21 -7.71 -14.49 11.56
C GLY A 21 -6.48 -13.67 11.97
N TYR A 22 -5.50 -14.29 12.64
CA TYR A 22 -4.29 -13.61 13.12
C TYR A 22 -3.38 -13.12 11.98
N THR A 23 -3.32 -13.85 10.86
CA THR A 23 -2.46 -13.49 9.73
C THR A 23 -2.96 -12.27 8.95
N HIS A 24 -4.25 -11.91 9.05
CA HIS A 24 -4.85 -10.87 8.21
C HIS A 24 -4.70 -9.44 8.77
N GLY A 25 -4.34 -9.29 10.06
CA GLY A 25 -4.26 -7.98 10.74
C GLY A 25 -2.91 -7.25 10.65
N GLN A 26 -1.88 -7.84 10.04
CA GLN A 26 -0.50 -7.32 10.14
C GLN A 26 -0.11 -6.27 9.09
N VAL A 27 -0.78 -6.25 7.93
CA VAL A 27 -0.31 -5.45 6.76
C VAL A 27 -0.48 -3.94 6.97
N GLN A 28 -1.59 -3.49 7.58
CA GLN A 28 -1.84 -2.05 7.79
C GLN A 28 -1.10 -1.48 9.01
N ASP A 29 -0.75 -2.33 9.96
CA ASP A 29 0.04 -1.96 11.15
C ASP A 29 1.48 -1.57 10.78
N ASP A 30 2.08 -2.28 9.82
CA ASP A 30 3.47 -2.06 9.42
C ASP A 30 3.71 -0.68 8.81
N LEU A 31 2.81 -0.19 7.95
CA LEU A 31 2.92 1.14 7.36
C LEU A 31 2.76 2.25 8.41
N PHE A 32 1.81 2.09 9.34
CA PHE A 32 1.62 3.04 10.44
C PHE A 32 2.88 3.12 11.31
N ARG A 33 3.44 1.97 11.71
CA ARG A 33 4.65 1.90 12.54
C ARG A 33 5.84 2.56 11.85
N CYS A 34 6.04 2.32 10.56
CA CYS A 34 7.12 2.94 9.80
C CYS A 34 6.92 4.45 9.67
N ASN A 35 5.71 4.95 9.42
CA ASN A 35 5.45 6.40 9.39
C ASN A 35 5.78 7.09 10.72
N VAL A 36 5.46 6.47 11.86
CA VAL A 36 5.81 7.04 13.18
C VAL A 36 7.33 7.08 13.39
N GLN A 37 8.06 6.11 12.86
CA GLN A 37 9.52 6.04 12.97
C GLN A 37 10.22 7.11 12.12
N TYR A 38 9.78 7.32 10.89
CA TYR A 38 10.40 8.27 9.96
C TYR A 38 9.58 9.57 9.93
N LYS A 39 9.99 10.56 10.74
CA LYS A 39 9.38 11.90 10.75
C LYS A 39 9.79 12.71 9.51
N CYS A 40 9.12 12.48 8.39
CA CYS A 40 9.43 13.12 7.12
C CYS A 40 8.94 14.57 7.04
N SER A 41 9.72 15.44 6.38
CA SER A 41 9.29 16.80 6.02
C SER A 41 8.44 16.81 4.75
N ASP A 42 7.88 17.97 4.43
CA ASP A 42 7.09 18.25 3.23
C ASP A 42 7.92 18.69 2.01
N VAL A 43 9.25 18.60 2.12
CA VAL A 43 10.18 18.96 1.03
C VAL A 43 9.85 18.15 -0.24
N LYS A 44 9.74 18.86 -1.36
CA LYS A 44 9.43 18.30 -2.68
C LYS A 44 10.73 17.97 -3.43
N GLU A 45 11.26 16.77 -3.21
CA GLU A 45 12.47 16.28 -3.87
C GLU A 45 12.25 14.84 -4.32
N LEU A 46 11.60 14.66 -5.48
CA LEU A 46 11.10 13.37 -5.92
C LEU A 46 12.18 12.28 -5.88
N ALA A 47 11.86 11.19 -5.18
CA ALA A 47 12.68 9.99 -5.14
C ALA A 47 12.05 8.90 -6.01
N TRP A 48 12.89 8.11 -6.67
CA TRP A 48 12.48 7.12 -7.66
C TRP A 48 13.05 5.76 -7.28
N ALA A 49 12.22 4.72 -7.38
CA ALA A 49 12.67 3.35 -7.17
C ALA A 49 11.90 2.36 -8.03
N ILE A 50 12.50 1.20 -8.26
CA ILE A 50 11.87 0.09 -8.98
C ILE A 50 11.70 -1.10 -8.03
N ALA A 51 10.54 -1.73 -8.09
CA ALA A 51 10.30 -3.06 -7.52
C ALA A 51 9.29 -3.81 -8.39
N ASP A 52 9.43 -5.12 -8.52
CA ASP A 52 8.50 -5.96 -9.32
C ASP A 52 8.30 -5.41 -10.74
N GLU A 53 9.39 -4.97 -11.38
CA GLU A 53 9.41 -4.33 -12.71
C GLU A 53 8.55 -3.07 -12.84
N ARG A 54 8.08 -2.50 -11.73
CA ARG A 54 7.25 -1.29 -11.70
C ARG A 54 8.02 -0.13 -11.10
N CYS A 55 7.85 1.04 -11.70
CA CYS A 55 8.38 2.29 -11.15
C CYS A 55 7.49 2.82 -10.02
N TYR A 56 8.13 3.31 -8.96
CA TYR A 56 7.54 3.99 -7.84
C TYR A 56 8.16 5.38 -7.71
N VAL A 57 7.32 6.38 -7.55
CA VAL A 57 7.71 7.77 -7.29
C VAL A 57 7.24 8.16 -5.90
N PHE A 58 8.13 8.80 -5.15
CA PHE A 58 7.87 9.28 -3.80
C PHE A 58 8.16 10.77 -3.74
N HIS A 59 7.44 11.48 -2.88
CA HIS A 59 7.59 12.93 -2.74
C HIS A 59 8.99 13.34 -2.26
N ASN A 60 9.61 12.50 -1.43
CA ASN A 60 11.02 12.60 -1.07
C ASN A 60 11.61 11.25 -0.64
N ASN A 61 12.94 11.22 -0.47
CA ASN A 61 13.64 9.99 -0.08
C ASN A 61 13.28 9.51 1.34
N CYS A 62 12.80 10.39 2.22
CA CYS A 62 12.31 9.96 3.53
C CYS A 62 11.06 9.08 3.38
N LEU A 63 10.12 9.48 2.53
CA LEU A 63 8.90 8.70 2.25
C LEU A 63 9.18 7.41 1.49
N LEU A 64 10.21 7.38 0.63
CA LEU A 64 10.71 6.13 0.06
C LEU A 64 11.15 5.15 1.15
N LYS A 65 11.89 5.63 2.16
CA LYS A 65 12.35 4.80 3.29
C LYS A 65 11.22 4.31 4.18
N VAL A 66 10.15 5.09 4.33
CA VAL A 66 8.91 4.65 5.00
C VAL A 66 8.34 3.43 4.30
N GLU A 67 8.13 3.51 2.98
CA GLU A 67 7.58 2.39 2.20
C GLU A 67 8.54 1.19 2.21
N GLN A 68 9.86 1.42 2.10
CA GLN A 68 10.86 0.35 2.20
C GLN A 68 10.79 -0.38 3.55
N CYS A 69 10.61 0.36 4.65
CA CYS A 69 10.39 -0.22 5.98
C CYS A 69 9.11 -1.08 6.02
N ALA A 70 8.00 -0.56 5.47
CA ALA A 70 6.73 -1.27 5.45
C ALA A 70 6.82 -2.56 4.63
N ARG A 71 7.43 -2.49 3.43
CA ARG A 71 7.65 -3.63 2.54
C ARG A 71 8.48 -4.72 3.20
N LYS A 72 9.55 -4.35 3.90
CA LYS A 72 10.40 -5.30 4.64
C LYS A 72 9.60 -6.04 5.71
N ASN A 73 8.75 -5.34 6.45
CA ASN A 73 7.96 -5.97 7.52
C ASN A 73 6.87 -6.90 6.95
N SER A 74 6.30 -6.54 5.78
CA SER A 74 5.27 -7.32 5.12
C SER A 74 5.81 -8.38 4.13
N GLY A 75 7.13 -8.57 4.04
CA GLY A 75 7.76 -9.53 3.11
C GLY A 75 7.59 -9.20 1.62
N ARG A 76 7.31 -7.93 1.27
CA ARG A 76 7.27 -7.46 -0.12
C ARG A 76 8.70 -7.27 -0.65
N SER A 77 8.87 -7.31 -1.97
CA SER A 77 10.17 -7.13 -2.60
C SER A 77 10.77 -5.75 -2.29
N GLU A 78 12.10 -5.63 -2.31
CA GLU A 78 12.80 -4.40 -1.99
C GLU A 78 12.66 -3.34 -3.11
N LEU A 79 12.54 -2.07 -2.71
CA LEU A 79 12.65 -0.93 -3.60
C LEU A 79 14.13 -0.65 -3.91
N ILE A 80 14.47 -0.69 -5.18
CA ILE A 80 15.82 -0.33 -5.66
C ILE A 80 15.79 1.13 -6.11
N GLU A 81 16.42 2.01 -5.34
CA GLU A 81 16.58 3.42 -5.69
C GLU A 81 17.23 3.57 -7.07
N THR A 82 16.70 4.48 -7.88
CA THR A 82 17.18 4.70 -9.25
C THR A 82 16.94 6.16 -9.68
N THR A 83 17.26 6.48 -10.93
CA THR A 83 16.96 7.80 -11.49
C THR A 83 15.59 7.84 -12.15
N ARG A 84 15.06 9.05 -12.31
CA ARG A 84 13.83 9.31 -13.05
C ARG A 84 13.87 8.69 -14.46
N GLU A 85 14.99 8.83 -15.16
CA GLU A 85 15.17 8.39 -16.54
C GLU A 85 15.09 6.87 -16.68
N ILE A 86 15.61 6.14 -15.69
CA ILE A 86 15.57 4.68 -15.65
C ILE A 86 14.18 4.19 -15.21
N CYS A 87 13.55 4.89 -14.26
CA CYS A 87 12.28 4.47 -13.66
C CYS A 87 11.08 4.75 -14.57
N LYS A 88 10.97 5.98 -15.10
CA LYS A 88 9.76 6.48 -15.78
C LYS A 88 9.26 5.61 -16.95
N PRO A 89 10.12 4.95 -17.76
CA PRO A 89 9.67 3.98 -18.76
C PRO A 89 8.83 2.81 -18.22
N SER A 90 8.96 2.50 -16.92
CA SER A 90 8.24 1.41 -16.23
C SER A 90 7.05 1.88 -15.38
N CYS A 91 6.56 3.11 -15.60
CA CYS A 91 5.37 3.62 -14.91
C CYS A 91 4.08 2.89 -15.34
N THR A 92 3.88 2.73 -16.64
CA THR A 92 2.66 2.18 -17.20
C THR A 92 2.69 0.65 -17.17
N LYS A 93 1.66 0.06 -16.58
CA LYS A 93 1.37 -1.37 -16.60
C LYS A 93 -0.03 -1.59 -17.15
N ASP A 94 -0.24 -2.75 -17.77
CA ASP A 94 -1.58 -3.18 -18.14
C ASP A 94 -2.38 -3.42 -16.86
N CYS A 95 -3.48 -2.68 -16.70
CA CYS A 95 -4.34 -2.79 -15.54
C CYS A 95 -5.59 -3.61 -15.89
N PRO A 96 -6.08 -4.42 -14.94
CA PRO A 96 -7.34 -5.13 -15.13
C PRO A 96 -8.50 -4.13 -15.25
N ASP A 97 -9.44 -4.44 -16.14
CA ASP A 97 -10.70 -3.70 -16.29
C ASP A 97 -11.68 -4.11 -15.18
N ILE A 98 -11.32 -3.77 -13.94
CA ILE A 98 -12.10 -3.98 -12.73
C ILE A 98 -12.27 -2.67 -12.00
N TYR A 99 -13.44 -2.49 -11.42
CA TYR A 99 -13.75 -1.37 -10.57
C TYR A 99 -13.64 -1.80 -9.10
N ASP A 100 -12.49 -1.47 -8.50
CA ASP A 100 -12.13 -1.69 -7.10
C ASP A 100 -11.48 -0.40 -6.57
N PRO A 101 -12.29 0.64 -6.33
CA PRO A 101 -11.83 2.01 -6.31
C PRO A 101 -10.88 2.29 -5.15
N VAL A 102 -9.99 3.24 -5.37
CA VAL A 102 -9.11 3.78 -4.32
C VAL A 102 -9.16 5.30 -4.33
N CYS A 103 -9.09 5.88 -3.13
CA CYS A 103 -8.97 7.30 -2.92
C CYS A 103 -7.53 7.64 -2.57
N ALA A 104 -6.88 8.43 -3.42
CA ALA A 104 -5.53 8.91 -3.17
C ALA A 104 -5.54 10.41 -2.92
N GLN A 105 -4.91 10.84 -1.83
CA GLN A 105 -4.61 12.25 -1.61
C GLN A 105 -3.29 12.59 -2.32
N ILE A 106 -3.34 13.39 -3.37
CA ILE A 106 -2.13 13.93 -3.96
C ILE A 106 -1.51 14.91 -2.95
N PHE A 107 -0.19 14.86 -2.77
CA PHE A 107 0.52 15.50 -1.64
C PHE A 107 0.04 16.94 -1.32
N GLN A 108 -0.76 17.08 -0.25
CA GLN A 108 -1.39 18.35 0.19
C GLN A 108 -2.21 19.09 -0.88
N GLU A 109 -2.68 18.37 -1.89
CA GLU A 109 -3.47 18.87 -3.01
C GLU A 109 -4.88 18.26 -2.94
N GLU A 110 -5.45 17.85 -4.07
CA GLU A 110 -6.76 17.22 -4.11
C GLU A 110 -6.78 15.71 -3.75
N TYR A 111 -7.98 15.24 -3.41
CA TYR A 111 -8.31 13.83 -3.34
C TYR A 111 -8.84 13.36 -4.69
N LEU A 112 -8.28 12.29 -5.24
CA LEU A 112 -8.68 11.71 -6.52
C LEU A 112 -9.12 10.27 -6.34
N THR A 113 -10.31 9.96 -6.84
CA THR A 113 -10.80 8.59 -6.99
C THR A 113 -10.21 7.97 -8.24
N PHE A 114 -9.64 6.78 -8.11
CA PHE A 114 -9.22 5.95 -9.24
C PHE A 114 -10.05 4.67 -9.28
N SER A 115 -10.28 4.13 -10.48
CA SER A 115 -11.06 2.90 -10.68
C SER A 115 -10.45 1.69 -10.00
N ASN A 116 -9.11 1.64 -9.88
CA ASN A 116 -8.38 0.67 -9.08
C ASN A 116 -6.96 1.16 -8.75
N GLU A 117 -6.27 0.45 -7.86
CA GLU A 117 -4.91 0.79 -7.43
C GLU A 117 -3.88 0.75 -8.59
N CYS A 118 -4.06 -0.15 -9.57
CA CYS A 118 -3.14 -0.22 -10.70
C CYS A 118 -3.21 1.05 -11.54
N GLU A 119 -4.41 1.55 -11.81
CA GLU A 119 -4.64 2.80 -12.56
C GLU A 119 -4.13 4.01 -11.79
N MET A 120 -4.37 4.06 -10.48
CA MET A 120 -3.77 5.09 -9.62
C MET A 120 -2.24 5.09 -9.75
N ARG A 121 -1.59 3.92 -9.64
CA ARG A 121 -0.12 3.81 -9.75
C ARG A 121 0.40 4.24 -11.12
N ASN A 122 -0.32 3.95 -12.20
CA ASN A 122 0.01 4.45 -13.55
C ASN A 122 -0.03 5.98 -13.58
N TYR A 123 -1.12 6.57 -13.06
CA TYR A 123 -1.34 8.02 -13.07
C TYR A 123 -0.28 8.77 -12.25
N ILE A 124 -0.05 8.39 -10.99
CA ILE A 124 0.88 9.11 -10.10
C ILE A 124 2.31 9.08 -10.64
N CYS A 125 2.72 7.96 -11.23
CA CYS A 125 4.07 7.77 -11.76
C CYS A 125 4.28 8.56 -13.05
N THR A 126 3.34 8.46 -13.98
CA THR A 126 3.43 9.13 -15.28
C THR A 126 3.39 10.65 -15.12
N ASN A 127 2.54 11.14 -14.23
CA ASN A 127 2.36 12.58 -13.97
C ASN A 127 3.29 13.14 -12.90
N GLU A 128 4.12 12.30 -12.25
CA GLU A 128 5.03 12.72 -11.17
C GLU A 128 4.29 13.36 -9.97
N ARG A 129 3.10 12.82 -9.68
CA ARG A 129 2.21 13.28 -8.62
C ARG A 129 2.07 12.20 -7.55
N PRO A 130 3.11 11.94 -6.73
CA PRO A 130 3.03 10.93 -5.68
C PRO A 130 1.89 11.24 -4.70
N TYR A 131 1.19 10.21 -4.25
CA TYR A 131 0.18 10.34 -3.21
C TYR A 131 0.85 10.44 -1.83
N SER A 132 0.15 11.08 -0.90
CA SER A 132 0.52 11.19 0.52
C SER A 132 -0.33 10.29 1.43
N PHE A 133 -1.51 9.92 0.95
CA PHE A 133 -2.44 9.03 1.63
C PHE A 133 -3.21 8.21 0.60
N LEU A 134 -3.51 6.96 0.95
CA LEU A 134 -4.28 6.02 0.13
C LEU A 134 -5.31 5.31 1.01
N ALA A 135 -6.56 5.27 0.56
CA ALA A 135 -7.62 4.50 1.17
C ALA A 135 -8.36 3.67 0.12
N VAL A 136 -8.91 2.54 0.56
CA VAL A 136 -9.83 1.72 -0.24
C VAL A 136 -11.18 2.43 -0.32
N GLY A 137 -11.82 2.38 -1.49
CA GLY A 137 -13.08 3.07 -1.78
C GLY A 137 -12.89 4.37 -2.54
N GLU A 138 -13.99 4.96 -2.98
CA GLU A 138 -13.98 6.29 -3.59
C GLU A 138 -13.67 7.39 -2.56
N CYS A 139 -13.19 8.53 -3.04
CA CYS A 139 -13.06 9.71 -2.20
C CYS A 139 -14.42 10.23 -1.77
N VAL A 140 -14.57 10.47 -0.46
CA VAL A 140 -15.74 11.14 0.09
C VAL A 140 -15.52 12.64 0.02
N GLU A 141 -16.51 13.40 -0.46
CA GLU A 141 -16.40 14.86 -0.51
C GLU A 141 -16.34 15.50 0.89
N GLN A 142 -16.79 14.79 1.93
CA GLN A 142 -16.76 15.20 3.34
C GLN A 142 -16.63 13.97 4.26
N PRO A 143 -15.89 14.04 5.38
CA PRO A 143 -15.92 12.97 6.37
C PRO A 143 -17.33 12.89 6.97
N VAL A 144 -17.89 11.68 7.06
CA VAL A 144 -19.02 11.44 7.96
C VAL A 144 -18.56 11.78 9.37
N GLY A 145 -19.16 12.82 9.95
CA GLY A 145 -18.81 13.38 11.26
C GLY A 145 -19.10 12.44 12.43
#